data_AF-A0A947ARY4-F1
#
_entry.id   AF-A0A947ARY4-F1
#
_cell.length_a   1.000
_cell.length_b   1.000
_cell.length_c   1.000
_cell.angle_alpha   90.00
_cell.angle_beta   90.00
_cell.angle_gamma   90.00
#
_symmetry.space_group_name_H-M   'P 1'
#
loop_
_entity.id
_entity.type
_entity.pdbx_description
1 polymer ?
#
loop_
_entity_poly.entity_id
_entity_poly.type
_entity_poly.pdbx_seq_one_letter_code
_entity_poly.pdbx_strand_id
1 'polypeptide(L)'
;SMKPYSAHYTIRQSIATTGFGPVDMLMNSITTVFKNRVAGMILSGGELDGEKGINAIKQNDGLSVVLNSANCLCKEMGENILRKCMVDEIVDEFDATEFITQQHVPGNGETTTA
;
A
#
# COMPACT_ATOMS: atom_id res chain seq x y z
N SER A 1 35.47 -20.07 9.17
CA SER A 1 35.68 -18.99 8.17
C SER A 1 34.39 -18.86 7.37
N MET A 2 33.59 -17.81 7.60
CA MET A 2 32.38 -17.52 6.82
C MET A 2 32.78 -16.78 5.55
N LYS A 3 32.49 -17.36 4.37
CA LYS A 3 32.65 -16.67 3.09
C LYS A 3 31.44 -15.73 2.90
N PRO A 4 31.62 -14.42 2.72
CA PRO A 4 30.51 -13.54 2.40
C PRO A 4 29.98 -13.91 1.02
N TYR A 5 28.73 -14.35 0.96
CA TYR A 5 28.01 -14.57 -0.29
C TYR A 5 27.47 -13.20 -0.73
N SER A 6 28.25 -12.46 -1.53
CA SER A 6 27.75 -11.23 -2.15
C SER A 6 26.80 -11.59 -3.29
N ALA A 7 25.54 -11.79 -2.94
CA ALA A 7 24.48 -11.69 -3.94
C ALA A 7 24.60 -10.29 -4.57
N HIS A 8 24.89 -10.24 -5.86
CA HIS A 8 25.03 -9.01 -6.62
C HIS A 8 23.65 -8.36 -6.78
N TYR A 9 23.15 -7.75 -5.70
CA TYR A 9 21.92 -6.98 -5.73
C TYR A 9 22.23 -5.62 -6.37
N THR A 10 21.77 -5.43 -7.59
CA THR A 10 21.75 -4.10 -8.21
C THR A 10 20.62 -3.30 -7.58
N ILE A 11 20.94 -2.38 -6.67
CA ILE A 11 19.98 -1.38 -6.19
C ILE A 11 19.69 -0.44 -7.36
N ARG A 12 18.46 -0.44 -7.87
CA ARG A 12 17.99 0.57 -8.83
C ARG A 12 17.31 1.70 -8.07
N GLN A 13 17.89 2.88 -8.13
CA GLN A 13 17.27 4.09 -7.60
C GLN A 13 16.26 4.62 -8.62
N SER A 14 15.02 4.81 -8.20
CA SER A 14 14.02 5.55 -8.97
C SER A 14 14.28 7.06 -8.88
N ILE A 15 14.18 7.75 -10.02
CA ILE A 15 14.30 9.21 -10.08
C ILE A 15 13.06 9.82 -9.42
N ALA A 16 13.25 10.74 -8.48
CA ALA A 16 12.16 11.46 -7.85
C ALA A 16 11.29 12.15 -8.91
N THR A 17 9.99 11.94 -8.84
CA THR A 17 9.04 12.59 -9.75
C THR A 17 8.49 13.84 -9.07
N THR A 18 8.57 14.99 -9.74
CA THR A 18 8.11 16.27 -9.17
C THR A 18 6.68 16.18 -8.67
N GLY A 19 6.49 16.51 -7.38
CA GLY A 19 5.19 16.49 -6.72
C GLY A 19 4.71 15.10 -6.28
N PHE A 20 5.47 14.03 -6.45
CA PHE A 20 5.18 12.72 -5.85
C PHE A 20 6.05 12.54 -4.62
N GLY A 21 5.45 12.18 -3.50
CA GLY A 21 6.20 11.71 -2.35
C GLY A 21 6.64 10.24 -2.50
N PRO A 22 7.52 9.74 -1.62
CA PRO A 22 7.97 8.35 -1.66
C PRO A 22 6.83 7.32 -1.60
N VAL A 23 5.78 7.56 -0.82
CA VAL A 23 4.61 6.68 -0.72
C VAL A 23 3.81 6.70 -2.02
N ASP A 24 3.60 7.88 -2.61
CA ASP A 24 2.98 7.99 -3.93
C ASP A 24 3.76 7.19 -4.99
N MET A 25 5.09 7.31 -5.00
CA MET A 25 5.95 6.60 -5.95
C MET A 25 5.86 5.07 -5.76
N LEU A 26 5.89 4.59 -4.52
CA LEU A 26 5.75 3.18 -4.20
C LEU A 26 4.42 2.63 -4.74
N MET A 27 3.30 3.27 -4.38
CA MET A 27 1.98 2.83 -4.80
C MET A 27 1.84 2.87 -6.33
N ASN A 28 2.27 3.95 -6.98
CA ASN A 28 2.17 4.08 -8.43
C ASN A 28 3.03 3.04 -9.18
N SER A 29 4.15 2.61 -8.60
CA SER A 29 5.02 1.60 -9.21
C SER A 29 4.37 0.22 -9.33
N ILE A 30 3.41 -0.10 -8.45
CA ILE A 30 2.77 -1.42 -8.39
C ILE A 30 1.38 -1.44 -9.05
N THR A 31 0.66 -0.31 -9.08
CA THR A 31 -0.71 -0.24 -9.60
C THR A 31 -0.80 -0.53 -11.09
N THR A 32 0.17 -0.08 -11.88
CA THR A 32 0.18 -0.34 -13.33
C THR A 32 0.38 -1.82 -13.67
N VAL A 33 1.05 -2.57 -12.80
CA VAL A 33 1.37 -3.99 -12.98
C VAL A 33 0.24 -4.87 -12.46
N PHE A 34 -0.22 -4.61 -11.24
CA PHE A 34 -1.15 -5.48 -10.52
C PHE A 34 -2.60 -5.02 -10.56
N LYS A 35 -2.86 -3.77 -10.96
CA LYS A 35 -4.17 -3.18 -11.17
C LYS A 35 -5.13 -3.42 -9.99
N ASN A 36 -6.24 -4.11 -10.24
CA ASN A 36 -7.29 -4.42 -9.27
C ASN A 36 -6.86 -5.43 -8.20
N ARG A 37 -5.64 -5.96 -8.28
CA ARG A 37 -5.07 -6.84 -7.25
C ARG A 37 -4.17 -6.09 -6.26
N VAL A 38 -4.22 -4.76 -6.24
CA VAL A 38 -3.50 -3.93 -5.27
C VAL A 38 -4.45 -3.50 -4.18
N ALA A 39 -4.04 -3.70 -2.93
CA ALA A 39 -4.57 -2.99 -1.78
C ALA A 39 -3.51 -2.03 -1.24
N GLY A 40 -3.82 -0.75 -1.13
CA GLY A 40 -2.97 0.24 -0.49
C GLY A 40 -3.56 0.69 0.83
N MET A 41 -2.77 0.53 1.90
CA MET A 41 -3.15 0.92 3.25
C MET A 41 -2.26 2.07 3.74
N ILE A 42 -2.89 3.19 4.08
CA ILE A 42 -2.22 4.33 4.72
C ILE A 42 -2.26 4.13 6.23
N LEU A 43 -1.10 4.23 6.87
CA LEU A 43 -0.93 4.10 8.31
C LEU A 43 -0.77 5.48 8.97
N SER A 44 -0.42 5.48 10.26
CA SER A 44 -0.05 6.69 11.00
C SER A 44 1.13 7.41 10.34
N GLY A 45 1.02 8.72 10.15
CA GLY A 45 2.05 9.56 9.53
C GLY A 45 1.71 11.05 9.63
N GLY A 46 2.75 11.89 9.79
CA GLY A 46 2.61 13.35 9.88
C GLY A 46 2.75 14.08 8.54
N GLU A 47 3.34 13.41 7.55
CA GLU A 47 3.57 13.97 6.22
C GLU A 47 2.34 13.85 5.32
N LEU A 48 2.15 14.79 4.41
CA LEU A 48 1.01 14.81 3.47
C LEU A 48 1.33 14.05 2.17
N ASP A 49 1.79 12.80 2.30
CA ASP A 49 2.14 11.89 1.19
C ASP A 49 1.09 10.78 1.02
N GLY A 50 1.04 10.14 -0.15
CA GLY A 50 0.18 9.00 -0.47
C GLY A 50 -1.12 9.35 -1.21
N GLU A 51 -1.45 10.64 -1.35
CA GLU A 51 -2.68 11.09 -2.02
C GLU A 51 -2.72 10.67 -3.49
N LYS A 52 -1.63 10.84 -4.22
CA LYS A 52 -1.55 10.46 -5.63
C LYS A 52 -1.46 8.95 -5.77
N GLY A 53 -0.79 8.28 -4.84
CA GLY A 53 -0.72 6.83 -4.76
C GLY A 53 -2.09 6.18 -4.61
N ILE A 54 -2.89 6.63 -3.65
CA ILE A 54 -4.25 6.13 -3.42
C ILE A 54 -5.16 6.40 -4.63
N ASN A 55 -5.08 7.60 -5.21
CA ASN A 55 -5.82 7.90 -6.44
C ASN A 55 -5.42 6.98 -7.59
N ALA A 56 -4.13 6.66 -7.75
CA ALA A 56 -3.66 5.72 -8.76
C ALA A 56 -4.17 4.29 -8.51
N ILE A 57 -4.26 3.85 -7.24
CA ILE A 57 -4.85 2.57 -6.87
C ILE A 57 -6.32 2.53 -7.31
N LYS A 58 -7.10 3.55 -6.97
CA LYS A 58 -8.53 3.62 -7.32
C LYS A 58 -8.78 3.73 -8.82
N GLN A 59 -7.94 4.46 -9.54
CA GLN A 59 -8.01 4.53 -11.01
C GLN A 59 -7.74 3.18 -11.69
N ASN A 60 -7.09 2.24 -11.01
CA ASN A 60 -6.83 0.89 -11.50
C ASN A 60 -7.69 -0.18 -10.80
N ASP A 61 -8.84 0.22 -10.24
CA ASP A 61 -9.81 -0.65 -9.57
C ASP A 61 -9.26 -1.43 -8.37
N GLY A 62 -8.18 -0.95 -7.75
CA GLY A 62 -7.63 -1.49 -6.51
C GLY A 62 -8.39 -1.03 -5.27
N LEU A 63 -7.98 -1.55 -4.11
CA LEU A 63 -8.57 -1.28 -2.80
C LEU A 63 -7.77 -0.21 -2.05
N SER A 64 -8.42 0.85 -1.59
CA SER A 64 -7.82 1.90 -0.75
C SER A 64 -8.31 1.80 0.68
N VAL A 65 -7.36 1.80 1.61
CA VAL A 65 -7.60 1.55 3.03
C VAL A 65 -6.85 2.59 3.84
N VAL A 66 -7.46 3.08 4.91
CA VAL A 66 -6.82 4.02 5.84
C VAL A 66 -6.96 3.48 7.25
N LEU A 67 -5.86 3.52 8.00
CA LEU A 67 -5.89 3.24 9.43
C LEU A 67 -6.73 4.30 10.14
N ASN A 68 -7.60 3.90 11.06
CA ASN A 68 -8.46 4.82 11.80
C ASN A 68 -7.61 5.88 12.52
N SER A 69 -7.73 7.12 12.05
CA SER A 69 -6.96 8.27 12.54
C SER A 69 -7.14 8.53 14.04
N ALA A 70 -8.23 8.07 14.65
CA ALA A 70 -8.46 8.19 16.10
C ALA A 70 -7.45 7.38 16.93
N ASN A 71 -6.90 6.30 16.36
CA ASN A 71 -5.94 5.40 17.01
C ASN A 71 -4.48 5.66 16.55
N CYS A 72 -4.26 6.60 15.62
CA CYS A 72 -2.93 6.91 15.11
C CYS A 72 -2.14 7.84 16.04
N LEU A 73 -0.82 7.65 16.10
CA LEU A 73 0.10 8.58 16.76
C LEU A 73 0.20 9.92 16.00
N CYS A 74 0.34 9.84 14.68
CA CYS A 74 0.30 10.97 13.75
C CYS A 74 -0.86 10.74 12.78
N LYS A 75 -1.80 11.66 12.78
CA LYS A 75 -3.09 11.48 12.10
C LYS A 75 -3.21 12.27 10.81
N GLU A 76 -2.29 13.20 10.57
CA GLU A 76 -2.34 14.19 9.50
C GLU A 76 -2.39 13.54 8.12
N MET A 77 -1.58 12.50 7.90
CA MET A 77 -1.57 11.75 6.64
C MET A 77 -2.93 11.09 6.40
N GLY A 78 -3.42 10.28 7.35
CA GLY A 78 -4.70 9.60 7.25
C GLY A 78 -5.88 10.57 7.06
N GLU A 79 -5.94 11.65 7.84
CA GLU A 79 -6.97 12.69 7.73
C GLU A 79 -6.92 13.42 6.37
N ASN A 80 -5.73 13.67 5.83
CA ASN A 80 -5.58 14.27 4.50
C ASN A 80 -6.11 13.33 3.40
N ILE A 81 -5.80 12.03 3.49
CA ILE A 81 -6.29 11.02 2.52
C ILE A 81 -7.81 10.91 2.61
N LEU A 82 -8.38 10.78 3.80
CA LEU A 82 -9.84 10.71 4.01
C LEU A 82 -10.58 11.93 3.47
N ARG A 83 -9.96 13.11 3.49
CA ARG A 83 -10.55 14.36 2.97
C ARG A 83 -10.56 14.44 1.45
N LYS A 84 -9.55 13.87 0.79
CA LYS A 84 -9.25 14.14 -0.63
C LYS A 84 -9.40 12.94 -1.55
N CYS A 85 -9.40 11.73 -1.01
CA CYS A 85 -9.40 10.49 -1.78
C CYS A 85 -10.67 9.68 -1.52
N MET A 86 -11.00 8.80 -2.46
CA MET A 86 -11.98 7.75 -2.24
C MET A 86 -11.32 6.63 -1.43
N VAL A 87 -11.85 6.38 -0.24
CA VAL A 87 -11.40 5.33 0.68
C VAL A 87 -12.47 4.27 0.76
N ASP A 88 -12.12 3.01 0.51
CA ASP A 88 -13.08 1.91 0.57
C ASP A 88 -13.31 1.47 2.02
N GLU A 89 -12.25 1.42 2.83
CA GLU A 89 -12.30 0.91 4.20
C GLU A 89 -11.47 1.75 5.17
N ILE A 90 -12.00 1.91 6.39
CA ILE A 90 -11.27 2.47 7.54
C ILE A 90 -11.09 1.34 8.54
N VAL A 91 -9.85 1.02 8.88
CA VAL A 91 -9.51 -0.16 9.70
C VAL A 91 -8.84 0.27 10.99
N ASP A 92 -9.18 -0.35 12.11
CA ASP A 92 -8.51 -0.12 13.39
C ASP A 92 -7.16 -0.85 13.47
N GLU A 93 -6.24 -0.35 14.30
CA GLU A 93 -4.87 -0.92 14.42
C GLU A 93 -4.88 -2.40 14.80
N PHE A 94 -5.78 -2.79 15.71
CA PHE A 94 -5.92 -4.17 16.15
C PHE A 94 -6.45 -5.11 15.06
N ASP A 95 -7.19 -4.57 14.08
CA ASP A 95 -7.83 -5.34 13.01
C ASP A 95 -7.01 -5.34 11.71
N ALA A 96 -6.02 -4.44 11.59
CA ALA A 96 -5.21 -4.27 10.39
C ALA A 96 -4.53 -5.56 9.91
N THR A 97 -4.01 -6.37 10.85
CA THR A 97 -3.33 -7.63 10.51
C THR A 97 -4.30 -8.67 9.95
N GLU A 98 -5.48 -8.77 10.55
CA GLU A 98 -6.52 -9.68 10.07
C GLU A 98 -7.00 -9.23 8.69
N PHE A 99 -7.26 -7.94 8.52
CA PHE A 99 -7.64 -7.36 7.24
C PHE A 99 -6.64 -7.71 6.13
N ILE A 100 -5.33 -7.48 6.35
CA ILE A 100 -4.28 -7.80 5.37
C ILE A 100 -4.28 -9.29 5.01
N THR A 101 -4.50 -10.15 6.01
CA THR A 101 -4.55 -11.61 5.82
C THR A 101 -5.75 -12.02 4.95
N GLN A 102 -6.92 -11.42 5.17
CA GLN A 102 -8.12 -11.65 4.35
C GLN A 102 -7.94 -11.20 2.89
N GLN A 103 -7.18 -10.13 2.65
CA GLN A 103 -6.86 -9.68 1.29
C GLN A 103 -5.83 -10.57 0.56
N HIS A 104 -5.07 -11.39 1.31
CA HIS A 104 -4.00 -12.24 0.78
C HIS A 104 -4.38 -13.72 0.69
N VAL A 105 -5.67 -14.08 0.77
CA VAL A 105 -6.10 -15.48 0.61
C VAL A 105 -5.58 -15.99 -0.74
N PRO A 106 -4.76 -17.06 -0.78
CA PRO A 106 -4.31 -17.63 -2.03
C PRO A 106 -5.55 -18.03 -2.81
N GLY A 107 -5.68 -17.54 -4.05
CA GLY A 107 -6.74 -18.00 -4.93
C GLY A 107 -6.73 -19.53 -4.90
N ASN A 108 -7.81 -20.13 -4.38
CA ASN A 108 -7.93 -21.56 -4.24
C ASN A 108 -7.49 -22.17 -5.57
N GLY A 109 -6.37 -22.91 -5.53
CA GLY A 109 -5.97 -23.73 -6.66
C GLY A 109 -7.18 -24.56 -7.07
N GLU A 110 -7.43 -24.61 -8.37
CA GLU A 110 -8.39 -25.53 -8.96
C GLU A 110 -8.31 -26.87 -8.23
N THR A 111 -9.42 -27.25 -7.60
CA THR A 111 -9.59 -28.59 -7.05
C THR A 111 -9.44 -29.56 -8.22
N THR A 112 -8.23 -30.05 -8.45
CA THR A 112 -7.99 -31.14 -9.39
C THR A 112 -8.56 -32.37 -8.71
N THR A 113 -9.80 -32.69 -9.08
CA THR A 113 -10.41 -33.99 -8.83
C THR A 113 -9.50 -35.07 -9.40
N ALA A 114 -9.03 -35.96 -8.53
CA ALA A 114 -8.55 -37.29 -8.89
C ALA A 114 -9.54 -38.31 -8.31
#